data_AF-A0A7G8EEL5-F1
#
_entry.id   AF-A0A7G8EEL5-F1
#
_cell.length_a   1.000
_cell.length_b   1.000
_cell.length_c   1.000
_cell.angle_alpha   90.00
_cell.angle_beta   90.00
_cell.angle_gamma   90.00
#
_symmetry.space_group_name_H-M   'P 1'
#
loop_
_entity.id
_entity.type
_entity.pdbx_description
1 polymer ?
#
loop_
_entity_poly.entity_id
_entity_poly.type
_entity_poly.pdbx_seq_one_letter_code
_entity_poly.pdbx_strand_id
1 'polypeptide(L)'
;MECAAPRPGSYLVIRQGQRGEAPLGGLQLETWLEDGSVRGRRFLRVGRRYSETRYQGRWQRVSACGLTVTRDQQGSASSVLLSDQGTPRFGISTKVGDVVTEQWLPQPAGACKPSAMDGTVLSRQMGMTFANGAWTPNAVIQRETWSAWQMAGLAVSSYDGAGEVAAYQGRFLQDDNCVGRIRQQDARGVNYVYAAILRSDGKGYAYLQTQGDDLTVALLDRVAAQS
;
A
#
# COMPACT_ATOMS: atom_id res chain seq x y z
N MET A 1 2.53 27.28 15.06
CA MET A 1 2.62 25.87 15.49
C MET A 1 3.83 25.28 14.78
N GLU A 2 4.87 24.89 15.51
CA GLU A 2 6.08 24.30 14.93
C GLU A 2 6.01 22.78 15.02
N CYS A 3 6.32 22.09 13.92
CA CYS A 3 6.56 20.64 13.95
C CYS A 3 8.06 20.38 14.12
N ALA A 4 8.39 19.25 14.74
CA ALA A 4 9.77 18.78 14.85
C ALA A 4 10.42 18.61 13.46
N ALA A 5 11.75 18.50 13.46
CA ALA A 5 12.50 18.14 12.26
C ALA A 5 11.94 16.86 11.61
N PRO A 6 11.91 16.76 10.27
CA PRO A 6 11.49 15.54 9.60
C PRO A 6 12.28 14.34 10.12
N ARG A 7 11.57 13.30 10.55
CA ARG A 7 12.19 12.14 11.17
C ARG A 7 12.82 11.24 10.08
N PRO A 8 14.13 10.98 10.10
CA PRO A 8 14.75 9.97 9.24
C PRO A 8 14.22 8.57 9.60
N GLY A 9 14.26 7.66 8.63
CA GLY A 9 13.80 6.28 8.82
C GLY A 9 13.08 5.72 7.60
N SER A 10 12.54 4.52 7.74
CA SER A 10 11.79 3.85 6.68
C SER A 10 10.29 4.07 6.83
N TYR A 11 9.60 4.19 5.70
CA TYR A 11 8.18 4.46 5.60
C TYR A 11 7.55 3.56 4.55
N LEU A 12 6.44 2.93 4.93
CA LEU A 12 5.49 2.35 3.97
C LEU A 12 4.57 3.48 3.49
N VAL A 13 4.50 3.65 2.16
CA VAL A 13 3.64 4.63 1.51
C VAL A 13 2.56 3.90 0.72
N ILE A 14 1.30 4.21 0.99
CA ILE A 14 0.13 3.65 0.30
C ILE A 14 -0.49 4.77 -0.52
N ARG A 15 -0.74 4.52 -1.80
CA ARG A 15 -1.20 5.54 -2.76
C ARG A 15 -2.45 5.05 -3.45
N GLN A 16 -3.46 5.91 -3.49
CA GLN A 16 -4.73 5.60 -4.14
C GLN A 16 -5.30 6.86 -4.80
N GLY A 17 -5.87 6.68 -5.98
CA GLY A 17 -6.58 7.75 -6.68
C GLY A 17 -6.65 7.46 -8.18
N GLN A 18 -6.41 8.48 -8.99
CA GLN A 18 -6.49 8.40 -10.44
C GLN A 18 -5.33 9.13 -11.12
N ARG A 19 -5.03 8.70 -12.35
CA ARG A 19 -4.15 9.40 -13.30
C ARG A 19 -4.92 9.56 -14.61
N GLY A 20 -5.30 10.79 -14.92
CA GLY A 20 -6.35 11.03 -15.92
C GLY A 20 -7.60 10.24 -15.55
N GLU A 21 -8.15 9.48 -16.49
CA GLU A 21 -9.35 8.65 -16.28
C GLU A 21 -9.04 7.25 -15.73
N ALA A 22 -7.75 6.87 -15.62
CA ALA A 22 -7.37 5.55 -15.17
C ALA A 22 -7.16 5.53 -13.65
N PRO A 23 -7.65 4.50 -12.93
CA PRO A 23 -7.38 4.37 -11.52
C PRO A 23 -5.91 4.09 -11.25
N LEU A 24 -5.44 4.54 -10.10
CA LEU A 24 -4.06 4.43 -9.66
C LEU A 24 -4.01 3.83 -8.26
N GLY A 25 -3.23 2.76 -8.12
CA GLY A 25 -2.88 2.14 -6.86
C GLY A 25 -1.36 2.01 -6.76
N GLY A 26 -0.82 2.25 -5.57
CA GLY A 26 0.63 2.18 -5.38
C GLY A 26 1.04 1.83 -3.96
N LEU A 27 2.16 1.12 -3.88
CA LEU A 27 2.89 0.87 -2.65
C LEU A 27 4.33 1.33 -2.81
N GLN A 28 4.90 1.88 -1.74
CA GLN A 28 6.32 2.20 -1.70
C GLN A 28 6.89 1.80 -0.35
N LEU A 29 8.11 1.27 -0.37
CA LEU A 29 8.97 1.24 0.81
C LEU A 29 10.08 2.25 0.58
N GLU A 30 10.08 3.30 1.37
CA GLU A 30 10.95 4.47 1.20
C GLU A 30 11.78 4.69 2.46
N THR A 31 13.06 5.01 2.32
CA THR A 31 13.96 5.35 3.43
C THR A 31 14.42 6.79 3.30
N TRP A 32 14.20 7.58 4.34
CA TRP A 32 14.65 8.97 4.49
C TRP A 32 15.94 8.98 5.30
N LEU A 33 16.96 9.65 4.78
CA LEU A 33 18.23 9.87 5.45
C LEU A 33 18.29 11.26 6.09
N GLU A 34 19.25 11.44 7.01
CA GLU A 34 19.46 12.69 7.75
C GLU A 34 19.82 13.88 6.85
N ASP A 35 20.50 13.61 5.72
CA ASP A 35 20.93 14.61 4.75
C ASP A 35 19.81 15.10 3.81
N GLY A 36 18.57 14.65 4.02
CA GLY A 36 17.45 14.98 3.16
C GLY A 36 17.24 14.04 1.98
N SER A 37 18.15 13.09 1.76
CA SER A 37 18.03 12.14 0.66
C SER A 37 17.01 11.03 0.95
N VAL A 38 16.49 10.49 -0.14
CA VAL A 38 15.45 9.48 -0.17
C VAL A 38 15.88 8.37 -1.12
N ARG A 39 15.60 7.12 -0.75
CA ARG A 39 15.70 5.98 -1.65
C ARG A 39 14.55 5.01 -1.39
N GLY A 40 14.08 4.32 -2.42
CA GLY A 40 13.00 3.37 -2.22
C GLY A 40 12.72 2.46 -3.40
N ARG A 41 11.74 1.58 -3.19
CA ARG A 41 11.15 0.69 -4.19
C ARG A 41 9.67 1.00 -4.29
N ARG A 42 9.17 1.17 -5.50
CA ARG A 42 7.76 1.49 -5.80
C ARG A 42 7.15 0.37 -6.61
N PHE A 43 5.94 -0.01 -6.22
CA PHE A 43 5.00 -0.83 -6.96
C PHE A 43 3.87 0.10 -7.38
N LEU A 44 3.60 0.20 -8.68
CA LEU A 44 2.60 1.11 -9.20
C LEU A 44 1.74 0.41 -10.24
N ARG A 45 0.43 0.57 -10.11
CA ARG A 45 -0.52 0.18 -11.13
C ARG A 45 -1.36 1.37 -11.55
N VAL A 46 -1.45 1.58 -12.87
CA VAL A 46 -2.31 2.58 -13.49
C VAL A 46 -3.21 1.86 -14.49
N GLY A 47 -4.50 1.81 -14.17
CA GLY A 47 -5.46 0.92 -14.81
C GLY A 47 -4.95 -0.53 -14.81
N ARG A 48 -4.76 -1.09 -16.01
CA ARG A 48 -4.30 -2.49 -16.16
C ARG A 48 -2.79 -2.63 -16.26
N ARG A 49 -2.02 -1.53 -16.22
CA ARG A 49 -0.56 -1.56 -16.37
C ARG A 49 0.12 -1.53 -15.02
N TYR A 50 0.87 -2.57 -14.71
CA TYR A 50 1.70 -2.68 -13.51
C TYR A 50 3.18 -2.39 -13.81
N SER A 51 3.87 -1.79 -12.85
CA SER A 51 5.30 -1.50 -12.92
C SER A 51 5.94 -1.55 -11.55
N GLU A 52 7.24 -1.85 -11.55
CA GLU A 52 8.07 -1.82 -10.36
C GLU A 52 9.36 -1.05 -10.66
N THR A 53 9.69 -0.09 -9.79
CA THR A 53 10.85 0.78 -10.00
C THR A 53 11.57 1.04 -8.69
N ARG A 54 12.90 0.92 -8.68
CA ARG A 54 13.74 1.53 -7.65
C ARG A 54 13.95 3.00 -8.00
N TYR A 55 14.08 3.85 -6.98
CA TYR A 55 14.24 5.28 -7.17
C TYR A 55 15.09 5.88 -6.06
N GLN A 56 15.65 7.04 -6.34
CA GLN A 56 16.26 7.95 -5.38
C GLN A 56 15.50 9.28 -5.38
N GLY A 57 15.81 10.17 -4.46
CA GLY A 57 15.07 11.42 -4.32
C GLY A 57 15.57 12.26 -3.17
N ARG A 58 14.82 13.32 -2.88
CA ARG A 58 15.04 14.21 -1.74
C ARG A 58 13.74 14.73 -1.19
N TRP A 59 13.70 14.96 0.12
CA TRP A 59 12.66 15.76 0.75
C TRP A 59 13.19 17.17 1.06
N GLN A 60 12.31 18.16 0.97
CA GLN A 60 12.61 19.55 1.30
C GLN A 60 11.46 20.13 2.10
N ARG A 61 11.80 20.88 3.16
CA ARG A 61 10.81 21.60 3.96
C ARG A 61 10.28 22.80 3.20
N VAL A 62 8.95 22.93 3.14
CA VAL A 62 8.25 24.07 2.51
C VAL A 62 7.51 24.93 3.52
N SER A 63 7.20 24.38 4.70
CA SER A 63 6.63 25.12 5.83
C SER A 63 7.00 24.43 7.15
N ALA A 64 6.54 24.95 8.29
CA ALA A 64 6.82 24.37 9.61
C ALA A 64 6.45 22.88 9.72
N CYS A 65 5.34 22.47 9.07
CA CYS A 65 4.81 21.10 9.13
C CYS A 65 4.63 20.46 7.75
N GLY A 66 5.11 21.10 6.68
CA GLY A 66 4.93 20.66 5.31
C GLY A 66 6.25 20.39 4.59
N LEU A 67 6.29 19.31 3.83
CA LEU A 67 7.42 18.91 2.99
C LEU A 67 7.00 18.71 1.54
N THR A 68 7.95 18.88 0.63
CA THR A 68 7.88 18.28 -0.71
C THR A 68 8.85 17.11 -0.78
N VAL A 69 8.40 15.97 -1.27
CA VAL A 69 9.26 14.81 -1.57
C VAL A 69 9.34 14.66 -3.07
N THR A 70 10.54 14.76 -3.64
CA THR A 70 10.79 14.59 -5.07
C THR A 70 11.57 13.29 -5.28
N ARG A 71 11.12 12.47 -6.23
CA ARG A 71 11.72 11.18 -6.56
C ARG A 71 12.15 11.21 -8.03
N ASP A 72 13.32 10.65 -8.33
CA ASP A 72 13.87 10.53 -9.68
C ASP A 72 13.05 9.55 -10.54
N GLN A 73 13.47 9.36 -11.80
CA GLN A 73 12.99 8.34 -12.72
C GLN A 73 11.45 8.10 -12.66
N GLN A 74 10.69 9.11 -13.09
CA GLN A 74 9.21 9.08 -13.14
C GLN A 74 8.53 9.02 -11.76
N GLY A 75 9.25 9.31 -10.69
CA GLY A 75 8.72 9.67 -9.38
C GLY A 75 7.70 10.80 -9.44
N SER A 76 6.48 10.58 -8.93
CA SER A 76 5.60 11.72 -8.67
C SER A 76 6.13 12.45 -7.44
N ALA A 77 6.25 13.78 -7.53
CA ALA A 77 6.45 14.61 -6.35
C ALA A 77 5.21 14.52 -5.46
N SER A 78 5.45 14.59 -4.15
CA SER A 78 4.41 14.56 -3.13
C SER A 78 4.52 15.81 -2.27
N SER A 79 3.38 16.45 -1.97
CA SER A 79 3.28 17.39 -0.85
C SER A 79 2.82 16.61 0.37
N VAL A 80 3.58 16.66 1.47
CA VAL A 80 3.42 15.80 2.64
C VAL A 80 3.25 16.66 3.90
N LEU A 81 2.31 16.26 4.76
CA LEU A 81 2.13 16.83 6.09
C LEU A 81 2.75 15.93 7.15
N LEU A 82 3.45 16.57 8.08
CA LEU A 82 4.08 15.94 9.24
C LEU A 82 3.15 16.00 10.45
N SER A 83 3.31 15.03 11.36
CA SER A 83 2.86 15.18 12.75
C SER A 83 3.74 16.20 13.50
N ASP A 84 3.30 16.56 14.70
CA ASP A 84 4.08 17.31 15.69
C ASP A 84 5.48 16.72 15.93
N GLN A 85 5.60 15.40 15.91
CA GLN A 85 6.85 14.63 16.04
C GLN A 85 7.67 14.54 14.75
N GLY A 86 7.32 15.30 13.70
CA GLY A 86 8.07 15.32 12.44
C GLY A 86 7.92 14.04 11.60
N THR A 87 6.93 13.21 11.89
CA THR A 87 6.68 11.95 11.17
C THR A 87 5.70 12.20 10.01
N PRO A 88 5.99 11.80 8.77
CA PRO A 88 5.03 11.94 7.67
C PRO A 88 3.80 11.07 7.90
N ARG A 89 2.60 11.63 7.66
CA ARG A 89 1.33 10.93 7.86
C ARG A 89 0.51 10.83 6.60
N PHE A 90 0.33 11.96 5.93
CA PHE A 90 -0.49 12.06 4.74
C PHE A 90 0.15 12.99 3.73
N GLY A 91 -0.24 12.82 2.49
CA GLY A 91 0.25 13.62 1.40
C GLY A 91 -0.60 13.43 0.16
N ILE A 92 -0.29 14.23 -0.84
CA ILE A 92 -0.94 14.23 -2.13
C ILE A 92 0.10 14.26 -3.22
N SER A 93 -0.18 13.59 -4.33
CA SER A 93 0.66 13.74 -5.52
C SER A 93 0.49 15.14 -6.10
N THR A 94 1.60 15.78 -6.47
CA THR A 94 1.62 17.08 -7.17
C THR A 94 1.94 16.94 -8.65
N LYS A 95 1.93 15.71 -9.18
CA LYS A 95 2.11 15.47 -10.61
C LYS A 95 0.86 15.90 -11.37
N VAL A 96 1.04 16.66 -12.45
CA VAL A 96 -0.06 17.06 -13.33
C VAL A 96 -0.83 15.84 -13.82
N GLY A 97 -2.16 15.88 -13.67
CA GLY A 97 -3.07 14.80 -14.06
C GLY A 97 -3.22 13.67 -13.03
N ASP A 98 -2.46 13.69 -11.93
CA ASP A 98 -2.68 12.78 -10.80
C ASP A 98 -3.66 13.44 -9.81
N VAL A 99 -4.70 12.71 -9.41
CA VAL A 99 -5.53 13.02 -8.24
C VAL A 99 -5.37 11.84 -7.28
N VAL A 100 -4.34 11.92 -6.44
CA VAL A 100 -3.87 10.79 -5.63
C VAL A 100 -3.62 11.24 -4.21
N THR A 101 -4.27 10.55 -3.27
CA THR A 101 -3.98 10.63 -1.84
C THR A 101 -2.98 9.57 -1.45
N GLU A 102 -2.19 9.88 -0.44
CA GLU A 102 -1.08 9.06 -0.01
C GLU A 102 -1.09 8.96 1.54
N GLN A 103 -0.82 7.78 2.09
CA GLN A 103 -0.74 7.50 3.52
C GLN A 103 0.65 6.95 3.86
N TRP A 104 1.28 7.51 4.90
CA TRP A 104 2.61 7.13 5.37
C TRP A 104 2.50 6.45 6.72
N LEU A 105 3.15 5.29 6.80
CA LEU A 105 3.27 4.51 8.00
C LEU A 105 4.75 4.32 8.32
N PRO A 106 5.21 4.65 9.53
CA PRO A 106 6.55 4.30 9.97
C PRO A 106 6.80 2.80 9.82
N GLN A 107 7.95 2.46 9.25
CA GLN A 107 8.44 1.10 9.14
C GLN A 107 9.66 0.97 10.06
N PRO A 108 9.48 0.65 11.35
CA PRO A 108 10.59 0.56 12.28
C PRO A 108 11.62 -0.49 11.85
N ALA A 109 12.86 -0.32 12.30
CA ALA A 109 13.90 -1.31 12.07
C ALA A 109 13.47 -2.66 12.66
N GLY A 110 13.50 -3.71 11.84
CA GLY A 110 13.03 -5.02 12.22
C GLY A 110 12.97 -5.96 11.02
N ALA A 111 13.10 -7.25 11.29
CA ALA A 111 12.95 -8.28 10.29
C ALA A 111 11.49 -8.75 10.24
N CYS A 112 10.87 -8.73 9.06
CA CYS A 112 9.60 -9.39 8.83
C CYS A 112 9.82 -10.90 8.73
N LYS A 113 9.50 -11.60 9.81
CA LYS A 113 9.60 -13.06 9.94
C LYS A 113 8.23 -13.71 9.77
N PRO A 114 8.14 -15.02 9.47
CA PRO A 114 6.86 -15.73 9.36
C PRO A 114 5.91 -15.46 10.53
N SER A 115 6.43 -15.59 11.76
CA SER A 115 5.65 -15.40 12.99
C SER A 115 5.16 -13.97 13.22
N ALA A 116 5.75 -12.95 12.60
CA ALA A 116 5.31 -11.57 12.75
C ALA A 116 3.91 -11.35 12.13
N MET A 117 3.50 -12.21 11.21
CA MET A 117 2.20 -12.16 10.54
C MET A 117 1.15 -13.08 11.17
N ASP A 118 1.54 -14.01 12.05
CA ASP A 118 0.62 -15.01 12.62
C ASP A 118 -0.51 -14.35 13.40
N GLY A 119 -1.75 -14.57 13.02
CA GLY A 119 -2.91 -13.96 13.66
C GLY A 119 -4.05 -13.65 12.69
N THR A 120 -4.98 -12.81 13.13
CA THR A 120 -6.11 -12.38 12.31
C THR A 120 -5.95 -10.93 11.90
N VAL A 121 -6.19 -10.64 10.63
CA VAL A 121 -6.28 -9.27 10.09
C VAL A 121 -7.68 -9.02 9.53
N LEU A 122 -8.07 -7.75 9.56
CA LEU A 122 -9.31 -7.26 8.97
C LEU A 122 -8.99 -6.03 8.11
N SER A 123 -9.74 -5.84 7.03
CA SER A 123 -9.63 -4.63 6.24
C SER A 123 -10.95 -4.22 5.60
N ARG A 124 -11.02 -2.92 5.30
CA ARG A 124 -12.01 -2.32 4.42
C ARG A 124 -11.28 -1.65 3.28
N GLN A 125 -11.71 -1.93 2.06
CA GLN A 125 -11.03 -1.56 0.84
C GLN A 125 -12.01 -0.93 -0.12
N MET A 126 -11.53 0.07 -0.85
CA MET A 126 -12.20 0.61 -2.02
C MET A 126 -11.25 0.42 -3.19
N GLY A 127 -11.79 -0.05 -4.31
CA GLY A 127 -11.04 -0.29 -5.53
C GLY A 127 -11.86 0.10 -6.75
N MET A 128 -11.40 -0.35 -7.91
CA MET A 128 -12.08 -0.14 -9.18
C MET A 128 -12.05 -1.44 -9.97
N THR A 129 -13.14 -1.76 -10.65
CA THR A 129 -13.26 -2.88 -11.59
C THR A 129 -13.39 -2.35 -13.01
N PHE A 130 -12.66 -2.93 -13.95
CA PHE A 130 -12.80 -2.63 -15.37
C PHE A 130 -13.79 -3.60 -16.00
N ALA A 131 -14.96 -3.09 -16.39
CA ALA A 131 -15.98 -3.86 -17.08
C ALA A 131 -16.60 -3.00 -18.20
N ASN A 132 -16.94 -3.63 -19.32
CA ASN A 132 -17.63 -2.96 -20.43
C ASN A 132 -16.92 -1.68 -20.94
N GLY A 133 -15.58 -1.68 -20.91
CA GLY A 133 -14.78 -0.55 -21.38
C GLY A 133 -14.60 0.59 -20.38
N ALA A 134 -15.17 0.50 -19.18
CA ALA A 134 -15.14 1.55 -18.17
C ALA A 134 -14.67 1.03 -16.80
N TRP A 135 -14.13 1.93 -15.99
CA TRP A 135 -13.80 1.65 -14.59
C TRP A 135 -14.96 2.05 -13.69
N THR A 136 -15.45 1.10 -12.88
CA THR A 136 -16.50 1.35 -11.89
C THR A 136 -15.96 1.12 -10.48
N PRO A 137 -16.39 1.90 -9.47
CA PRO A 137 -15.99 1.67 -8.08
C PRO A 137 -16.45 0.30 -7.58
N ASN A 138 -15.59 -0.33 -6.78
CA ASN A 138 -15.93 -1.52 -6.01
C ASN A 138 -15.54 -1.33 -4.54
N ALA A 139 -16.06 -2.21 -3.68
CA ALA A 139 -15.68 -2.25 -2.27
C ALA A 139 -15.48 -3.70 -1.82
N VAL A 140 -14.50 -3.92 -0.96
CA VAL A 140 -14.22 -5.24 -0.39
C VAL A 140 -13.96 -5.09 1.10
N ILE A 141 -14.58 -5.95 1.90
CA ILE A 141 -14.14 -6.21 3.27
C ILE A 141 -13.60 -7.64 3.31
N GLN A 142 -12.54 -7.85 4.06
CA GLN A 142 -11.98 -9.19 4.18
C GLN A 142 -11.37 -9.43 5.55
N ARG A 143 -11.48 -10.68 5.99
CA ARG A 143 -10.87 -11.23 7.19
C ARG A 143 -9.96 -12.37 6.79
N GLU A 144 -8.73 -12.34 7.26
CA GLU A 144 -7.74 -13.40 7.00
C GLU A 144 -7.15 -13.90 8.30
N THR A 145 -6.94 -15.22 8.37
CA THR A 145 -6.11 -15.86 9.38
C THR A 145 -4.78 -16.23 8.73
N TRP A 146 -3.69 -15.80 9.35
CA TRP A 146 -2.33 -16.02 8.92
C TRP A 146 -1.60 -16.98 9.87
N SER A 147 -0.80 -17.88 9.29
CA SER A 147 0.14 -18.72 10.01
C SER A 147 1.33 -19.07 9.12
N ALA A 148 2.55 -18.81 9.58
CA ALA A 148 3.79 -19.17 8.89
C ALA A 148 3.81 -18.76 7.40
N TRP A 149 3.45 -17.50 7.12
CA TRP A 149 3.28 -16.91 5.77
C TRP A 149 2.16 -17.50 4.91
N GLN A 150 1.39 -18.45 5.40
CA GLN A 150 0.19 -18.94 4.73
C GLN A 150 -1.02 -18.15 5.25
N MET A 151 -2.02 -17.98 4.39
CA MET A 151 -3.29 -17.36 4.78
C MET A 151 -4.48 -18.16 4.28
N ALA A 152 -5.56 -18.11 5.04
CA ALA A 152 -6.90 -18.45 4.60
C ALA A 152 -7.81 -17.27 4.94
N GLY A 153 -8.69 -16.90 4.01
CA GLY A 153 -9.50 -15.69 4.14
C GLY A 153 -10.89 -15.83 3.55
N LEU A 154 -11.72 -14.87 3.94
CA LEU A 154 -13.06 -14.65 3.41
C LEU A 154 -13.15 -13.18 3.00
N ALA A 155 -13.56 -12.95 1.75
CA ALA A 155 -13.88 -11.62 1.24
C ALA A 155 -15.38 -11.49 1.04
N VAL A 156 -15.92 -10.33 1.38
CA VAL A 156 -17.24 -9.87 0.95
C VAL A 156 -17.01 -8.65 0.08
N SER A 157 -17.42 -8.75 -1.17
CA SER A 157 -17.19 -7.74 -2.20
C SER A 157 -18.50 -7.19 -2.75
N SER A 158 -18.49 -5.92 -3.12
CA SER A 158 -19.56 -5.27 -3.87
C SER A 158 -19.03 -4.83 -5.23
N TYR A 159 -19.58 -5.42 -6.29
CA TYR A 159 -19.30 -5.07 -7.68
C TYR A 159 -20.58 -4.60 -8.33
N ASP A 160 -20.64 -3.33 -8.74
CA ASP A 160 -21.82 -2.75 -9.38
C ASP A 160 -23.14 -2.99 -8.61
N GLY A 161 -23.07 -2.89 -7.27
CA GLY A 161 -24.20 -3.11 -6.37
C GLY A 161 -24.50 -4.58 -6.04
N ALA A 162 -23.90 -5.56 -6.73
CA ALA A 162 -24.01 -6.97 -6.41
C ALA A 162 -23.03 -7.38 -5.30
N GLY A 163 -23.52 -8.09 -4.28
CA GLY A 163 -22.70 -8.65 -3.21
C GLY A 163 -22.23 -10.07 -3.54
N GLU A 164 -20.93 -10.33 -3.39
CA GLU A 164 -20.33 -11.66 -3.51
C GLU A 164 -19.55 -12.01 -2.25
N VAL A 165 -19.59 -13.28 -1.86
CA VAL A 165 -18.78 -13.82 -0.77
C VAL A 165 -17.88 -14.91 -1.34
N ALA A 166 -16.57 -14.78 -1.13
CA ALA A 166 -15.59 -15.72 -1.65
C ALA A 166 -14.57 -16.11 -0.58
N ALA A 167 -14.38 -17.41 -0.41
CA ALA A 167 -13.26 -17.96 0.35
C ALA A 167 -12.02 -18.06 -0.53
N TYR A 168 -10.85 -17.87 0.06
CA TYR A 168 -9.58 -17.98 -0.62
C TYR A 168 -8.47 -18.44 0.32
N GLN A 169 -7.39 -18.94 -0.27
CA GLN A 169 -6.17 -19.28 0.43
C GLN A 169 -4.97 -18.72 -0.30
N GLY A 170 -3.85 -18.57 0.38
CA GLY A 170 -2.65 -18.05 -0.25
C GLY A 170 -1.39 -18.23 0.56
N ARG A 171 -0.32 -17.62 0.05
CA ARG A 171 0.96 -17.49 0.77
C ARG A 171 1.70 -16.21 0.40
N PHE A 172 2.46 -15.69 1.36
CA PHE A 172 3.46 -14.66 1.14
C PHE A 172 4.77 -15.30 0.69
N LEU A 173 5.35 -14.75 -0.36
CA LEU A 173 6.66 -15.08 -0.90
C LEU A 173 7.55 -13.86 -0.68
N GLN A 174 8.51 -13.98 0.23
CA GLN A 174 9.41 -12.90 0.59
C GLN A 174 10.43 -12.64 -0.54
N ASP A 175 10.53 -11.40 -0.99
CA ASP A 175 11.57 -10.94 -1.93
C ASP A 175 12.76 -10.36 -1.14
N ASP A 176 12.45 -9.43 -0.23
CA ASP A 176 13.43 -8.67 0.56
C ASP A 176 12.78 -8.19 1.85
N ASN A 177 13.23 -8.72 2.99
CA ASN A 177 12.72 -8.42 4.32
C ASN A 177 11.17 -8.29 4.34
N CYS A 178 10.63 -7.08 4.49
CA CYS A 178 9.19 -6.87 4.59
C CYS A 178 8.47 -6.82 3.24
N VAL A 179 9.17 -6.92 2.13
CA VAL A 179 8.66 -6.78 0.77
C VAL A 179 8.56 -8.15 0.10
N GLY A 180 7.48 -8.37 -0.63
CA GLY A 180 7.32 -9.62 -1.38
C GLY A 180 6.07 -9.65 -2.26
N ARG A 181 5.58 -10.87 -2.46
CA ARG A 181 4.38 -11.16 -3.23
C ARG A 181 3.40 -11.99 -2.42
N ILE A 182 2.12 -11.71 -2.57
CA ILE A 182 1.07 -12.63 -2.13
C ILE A 182 0.56 -13.34 -3.37
N ARG A 183 0.51 -14.67 -3.30
CA ARG A 183 -0.20 -15.51 -4.26
C ARG A 183 -1.42 -16.07 -3.57
N GLN A 184 -2.60 -15.80 -4.13
CA GLN A 184 -3.87 -16.29 -3.63
C GLN A 184 -4.59 -17.09 -4.70
N GLN A 185 -5.41 -18.03 -4.27
CA GLN A 185 -6.34 -18.77 -5.09
C GLN A 185 -7.72 -18.72 -4.42
N ASP A 186 -8.75 -18.34 -5.17
CA ASP A 186 -10.14 -18.37 -4.70
C ASP A 186 -10.75 -19.78 -4.80
N ALA A 187 -11.93 -19.96 -4.22
CA ALA A 187 -12.67 -21.23 -4.27
C ALA A 187 -13.04 -21.71 -5.69
N ARG A 188 -12.97 -20.83 -6.70
CA ARG A 188 -13.18 -21.17 -8.12
C ARG A 188 -11.88 -21.56 -8.83
N GLY A 189 -10.74 -21.54 -8.11
CA GLY A 189 -9.43 -21.87 -8.66
C GLY A 189 -8.73 -20.70 -9.36
N VAL A 190 -9.30 -19.50 -9.35
CA VAL A 190 -8.71 -18.32 -9.99
C VAL A 190 -7.53 -17.84 -9.15
N ASN A 191 -6.40 -17.59 -9.82
CA ASN A 191 -5.17 -17.16 -9.17
C ASN A 191 -4.98 -15.65 -9.24
N TYR A 192 -4.60 -15.07 -8.11
CA TYR A 192 -4.32 -13.66 -7.95
C TYR A 192 -2.90 -13.45 -7.45
N VAL A 193 -2.26 -12.40 -7.94
CA VAL A 193 -0.92 -11.99 -7.53
C VAL A 193 -0.95 -10.54 -7.09
N TYR A 194 -0.32 -10.29 -5.95
CA TYR A 194 -0.23 -8.97 -5.35
C TYR A 194 1.22 -8.64 -5.00
N ALA A 195 1.61 -7.38 -5.18
CA ALA A 195 2.78 -6.83 -4.51
C ALA A 195 2.39 -6.55 -3.05
N ALA A 196 3.24 -6.92 -2.10
CA ALA A 196 2.93 -6.75 -0.69
C ALA A 196 4.11 -6.19 0.10
N ILE A 197 3.79 -5.36 1.09
CA ILE A 197 4.73 -4.84 2.09
C ILE A 197 4.14 -5.13 3.47
N LEU A 198 4.76 -6.05 4.20
CA LEU A 198 4.45 -6.36 5.58
C LEU A 198 4.90 -5.20 6.49
N ARG A 199 4.13 -4.90 7.53
CA ARG A 199 4.55 -3.90 8.51
C ARG A 199 5.50 -4.55 9.52
N SER A 200 6.69 -3.99 9.69
CA SER A 200 7.71 -4.53 10.61
C SER A 200 7.32 -4.41 12.07
N ASP A 201 6.30 -3.60 12.38
CA ASP A 201 5.69 -3.50 13.72
C ASP A 201 4.68 -4.63 14.02
N GLY A 202 4.47 -5.57 13.09
CA GLY A 202 3.57 -6.71 13.26
C GLY A 202 2.08 -6.36 13.24
N LYS A 203 1.73 -5.10 12.93
CA LYS A 203 0.34 -4.62 12.95
C LYS A 203 -0.44 -4.94 11.68
N GLY A 204 0.16 -5.61 10.71
CA GLY A 204 -0.50 -6.04 9.48
C GLY A 204 0.36 -5.81 8.25
N TYR A 205 -0.27 -5.51 7.11
CA TYR A 205 0.44 -5.36 5.84
C TYR A 205 -0.37 -4.54 4.84
N ALA A 206 0.29 -4.07 3.78
CA ALA A 206 -0.37 -3.48 2.64
C ALA A 206 -0.11 -4.30 1.38
N TYR A 207 -1.07 -4.31 0.45
CA TYR A 207 -0.89 -4.93 -0.86
C TYR A 207 -1.44 -4.08 -2.00
N LEU A 208 -0.96 -4.39 -3.20
CA LEU A 208 -1.44 -3.87 -4.48
C LEU A 208 -1.67 -5.03 -5.43
N GLN A 209 -2.88 -5.14 -5.98
CA GLN A 209 -3.19 -6.11 -7.03
C GLN A 209 -2.42 -5.78 -8.30
N THR A 210 -1.68 -6.75 -8.85
CA THR A 210 -0.75 -6.49 -9.97
C THR A 210 -1.30 -6.88 -11.34
N GLN A 211 -2.45 -7.55 -11.40
CA GLN A 211 -3.01 -8.14 -12.62
C GLN A 211 -4.54 -8.13 -12.63
N GLY A 212 -5.12 -8.42 -13.80
CA GLY A 212 -6.56 -8.57 -14.01
C GLY A 212 -7.28 -7.24 -14.32
N ASP A 213 -8.60 -7.26 -14.15
CA ASP A 213 -9.47 -6.12 -14.40
C ASP A 213 -9.87 -5.38 -13.13
N ASP A 214 -9.56 -5.91 -11.94
CA ASP A 214 -9.69 -5.17 -10.68
C ASP A 214 -8.39 -4.47 -10.31
N LEU A 215 -8.49 -3.27 -9.76
CA LEU A 215 -7.40 -2.52 -9.15
C LEU A 215 -7.78 -2.20 -7.70
N THR A 216 -7.08 -2.87 -6.79
CA THR A 216 -7.19 -2.60 -5.36
C THR A 216 -5.82 -2.41 -4.75
N VAL A 217 -5.72 -1.39 -3.90
CA VAL A 217 -4.62 -1.14 -2.97
C VAL A 217 -5.23 -1.11 -1.57
N ALA A 218 -4.66 -1.87 -0.64
CA ALA A 218 -5.27 -2.08 0.66
C ALA A 218 -4.24 -2.03 1.78
N LEU A 219 -4.69 -1.55 2.94
CA LEU A 219 -4.05 -1.74 4.23
C LEU A 219 -4.91 -2.72 5.02
N LEU A 220 -4.28 -3.79 5.53
CA LEU A 220 -4.89 -4.72 6.46
C LEU A 220 -4.24 -4.56 7.81
N ASP A 221 -5.08 -4.40 8.82
CA ASP A 221 -4.65 -4.23 10.19
C ASP A 221 -4.99 -5.48 11.00
N ARG A 222 -4.07 -5.86 11.87
CA ARG A 222 -4.25 -6.94 12.84
C ARG A 222 -5.38 -6.56 13.78
N VAL A 223 -6.32 -7.48 13.96
CA VAL A 223 -7.38 -7.30 14.96
C VAL A 223 -6.72 -7.44 16.33
N ALA A 224 -6.92 -6.46 17.21
CA ALA A 224 -6.46 -6.57 18.58
C ALA A 224 -7.05 -7.84 19.20
N ALA A 225 -6.25 -8.62 19.92
CA ALA A 225 -6.78 -9.71 20.71
C ALA A 225 -7.82 -9.12 21.67
N GLN A 226 -9.05 -9.63 21.62
CA GLN A 226 -10.03 -9.32 22.65
C GLN A 226 -9.49 -9.95 23.94
N SER A 227 -9.07 -9.09 24.86
CA SER A 227 -8.63 -9.45 26.21
C SER A 227 -9.80 -9.87 27.08
#